data_AF-A0A5C6BD09-F1
#
_entry.id   AF-A0A5C6BD09-F1
#
_cell.length_a   1.000
_cell.length_b   1.000
_cell.length_c   1.000
_cell.angle_alpha   90.00
_cell.angle_beta   90.00
_cell.angle_gamma   90.00
#
_symmetry.space_group_name_H-M   'P 1'
#
loop_
_entity.id
_entity.type
_entity.pdbx_description
1 polymer ?
#
loop_
_entity_poly.entity_id
_entity_poly.type
_entity_poly.pdbx_seq_one_letter_code
_entity_poly.pdbx_strand_id
1 'polypeptide(L)' 'MKNEIDEFRLAWLDLSREGKCDVVNGDEYQRVLTEWQEAGSPADIAEFIAASTSKSVDGSSHDGRN' A
#
# COMPACT_ATOMS: atom_id res chain seq x y z
N MET A 1 -13.66 12.11 13.93
CA MET A 1 -13.21 11.20 12.86
C MET A 1 -11.84 11.68 12.39
N LYS A 2 -10.77 11.18 13.03
CA LYS A 2 -9.37 11.46 12.67
C LYS A 2 -8.48 10.21 12.77
N ASN A 3 -9.00 9.09 13.30
CA ASN A 3 -8.18 7.92 13.62
C ASN A 3 -7.82 7.10 12.37
N GLU A 4 -8.72 7.00 11.40
CA GLU A 4 -8.59 6.17 10.20
C GLU A 4 -7.37 6.50 9.33
N ILE A 5 -7.07 7.79 9.12
CA ILE A 5 -5.89 8.22 8.35
C ILE A 5 -4.60 8.00 9.13
N ASP A 6 -4.62 8.22 10.45
CA ASP A 6 -3.47 7.94 11.31
C ASP A 6 -3.15 6.44 11.34
N GLU A 7 -4.19 5.58 11.39
CA GLU A 7 -4.05 4.12 11.30
C GLU A 7 -3.46 3.68 9.95
N PHE A 8 -3.93 4.25 8.84
CA PHE A 8 -3.37 3.98 7.51
C PHE A 8 -1.91 4.40 7.42
N ARG A 9 -1.58 5.58 7.93
CA ARG A 9 -0.21 6.09 7.93
C ARG A 9 0.73 5.21 8.76
N LEU A 10 0.28 4.72 9.92
CA LEU A 10 1.05 3.82 10.77
C LEU A 10 1.32 2.49 10.08
N ALA A 11 0.31 1.89 9.45
CA ALA A 11 0.47 0.66 8.68
C ALA A 11 1.42 0.85 7.49
N TRP A 12 1.30 1.96 6.77
CA TRP A 12 2.22 2.30 5.67
C TRP A 12 3.66 2.47 6.14
N LEU A 13 3.87 3.16 7.26
CA LEU A 13 5.20 3.34 7.85
C LEU A 13 5.85 2.01 8.20
N ASP A 14 5.08 1.05 8.73
CA ASP A 14 5.58 -0.27 9.06
C ASP A 14 6.02 -1.04 7.80
N LEU A 15 5.15 -1.08 6.78
CA LEU A 15 5.43 -1.75 5.51
C LEU A 15 6.58 -1.08 4.72
N SER A 16 6.68 0.25 4.78
CA SER A 16 7.77 1.02 4.19
C SER A 16 9.10 0.70 4.89
N ARG A 17 9.10 0.53 6.21
CA ARG A 17 10.28 0.08 6.97
C ARG A 17 10.71 -1.35 6.63
N GLU A 18 9.75 -2.21 6.27
CA GLU A 18 10.02 -3.56 5.75
C GLU A 18 10.49 -3.56 4.27
N GLY A 19 10.42 -2.41 3.58
CA GLY A 19 10.75 -2.30 2.15
C GLY A 19 9.68 -2.86 1.22
N LYS A 20 8.42 -3.01 1.70
CA LYS A 20 7.28 -3.51 0.92
C LYS A 20 6.51 -2.42 0.18
N CYS A 21 6.74 -1.15 0.54
CA CYS A 21 6.07 0.03 -0.02
C CYS A 21 7.05 1.21 -0.10
N ASP A 22 6.70 2.22 -0.90
CA ASP A 22 7.47 3.46 -1.01
C ASP A 22 7.39 4.35 0.25
N VAL A 23 8.00 5.55 0.22
CA VAL A 23 7.98 6.48 1.34
C VAL A 23 6.59 7.06 1.58
N VAL A 24 6.29 7.38 2.83
CA VAL A 24 5.05 8.07 3.19
C VAL A 24 4.97 9.41 2.45
N ASN A 25 3.81 9.74 1.88
CA ASN A 25 3.59 10.87 0.96
C ASN A 25 4.15 10.74 -0.47
N GLY A 26 4.61 9.56 -0.90
CA GLY A 26 4.86 9.30 -2.33
C GLY A 26 3.57 9.22 -3.16
N ASP A 27 3.70 9.22 -4.48
CA ASP A 27 2.57 9.03 -5.41
C ASP A 27 1.81 7.73 -5.13
N GLU A 28 2.53 6.65 -4.78
CA GLU A 28 1.93 5.36 -4.43
C GLU A 28 1.10 5.46 -3.14
N TYR A 29 1.62 6.14 -2.10
CA TYR A 29 0.88 6.38 -0.86
C TYR A 29 -0.43 7.12 -1.12
N GLN A 30 -0.39 8.19 -1.93
CA GLN A 30 -1.60 8.96 -2.25
C GLN A 30 -2.61 8.12 -3.04
N ARG A 31 -2.14 7.33 -4.02
CA ARG A 31 -3.02 6.45 -4.80
C ARG A 31 -3.71 5.42 -3.92
N VAL A 32 -2.96 4.68 -3.10
CA VAL A 32 -3.50 3.63 -2.23
C VAL A 32 -4.40 4.22 -1.15
N LEU A 33 -4.05 5.39 -0.59
CA LEU A 33 -4.90 6.09 0.36
C LEU A 33 -6.25 6.50 -0.27
N THR A 34 -6.27 6.94 -1.52
CA THR A 34 -7.51 7.20 -2.25
C THR A 34 -8.31 5.92 -2.48
N GLU A 35 -7.68 4.86 -3.00
CA GLU A 35 -8.34 3.56 -3.22
C GLU A 35 -8.94 2.99 -1.91
N TRP A 36 -8.23 3.14 -0.79
CA TRP A 36 -8.69 2.69 0.53
C TRP A 36 -9.93 3.46 1.02
N GLN A 37 -9.95 4.78 0.82
CA GLN A 37 -11.12 5.61 1.15
C GLN A 37 -12.30 5.28 0.24
N GLU A 38 -12.08 5.03 -1.06
CA GLU A 38 -13.12 4.64 -2.01
C GLU A 38 -13.69 3.24 -1.71
N ALA A 39 -12.86 2.34 -1.17
CA ALA A 39 -13.28 1.02 -0.70
C ALA A 39 -14.09 1.06 0.61
N GLY A 40 -14.23 2.23 1.24
CA GLY A 40 -14.99 2.43 2.48
C GLY A 40 -14.18 2.12 3.74
N SER A 41 -12.88 2.37 3.73
CA SER A 41 -11.98 2.20 4.89
C SER A 41 -12.01 0.78 5.49
N PRO A 42 -11.65 -0.27 4.73
CA PRO A 42 -11.59 -1.63 5.27
C PRO A 42 -10.68 -1.69 6.50
N ALA A 43 -11.09 -2.48 7.51
CA ALA A 43 -10.38 -2.61 8.78
C ALA A 43 -8.95 -3.18 8.63
N ASP A 44 -8.70 -3.98 7.58
CA ASP A 44 -7.42 -4.62 7.31
C ASP A 44 -6.53 -3.75 6.42
N ILE A 45 -6.00 -2.66 7.00
CA ILE A 45 -5.27 -1.63 6.25
C ILE A 45 -3.94 -2.17 5.72
N ALA A 46 -3.21 -2.96 6.51
CA ALA A 46 -1.92 -3.51 6.09
C ALA A 46 -2.06 -4.49 4.91
N GLU A 47 -3.08 -5.36 4.94
CA GLU A 47 -3.39 -6.26 3.83
C GLU A 47 -3.84 -5.48 2.59
N PHE A 48 -4.67 -4.45 2.76
CA PHE A 48 -5.07 -3.58 1.65
C PHE A 48 -3.87 -2.88 1.00
N ILE A 49 -2.97 -2.31 1.80
CA ILE A 49 -1.76 -1.66 1.30
C ILE A 49 -0.90 -2.68 0.57
N ALA A 50 -0.61 -3.83 1.18
CA ALA A 50 0.20 -4.88 0.57
C ALA A 50 -0.40 -5.36 -0.77
N ALA A 51 -1.71 -5.61 -0.84
CA ALA A 51 -2.39 -6.00 -2.08
C ALA A 51 -2.29 -4.91 -3.16
N SER A 52 -2.37 -3.64 -2.77
CA SER A 52 -2.33 -2.50 -3.69
C SER A 52 -0.93 -2.22 -4.22
N THR A 53 0.12 -2.35 -3.39
CA THR A 53 1.52 -2.18 -3.79
C THR A 53 2.05 -3.41 -4.54
N SER A 54 1.61 -4.62 -4.19
CA SER A 54 1.95 -5.86 -4.92
C SER A 54 1.53 -5.80 -6.39
N LYS A 55 0.42 -5.11 -6.67
CA LYS A 55 -0.09 -4.91 -8.03
C LYS A 55 0.80 -3.99 -8.88
N SER A 56 1.66 -3.18 -8.26
CA SER A 56 2.66 -2.35 -8.96
C SER A 56 3.95 -3.14 -9.29
N VAL A 57 4.28 -4.20 -8.56
CA VAL A 57 5.52 -4.99 -8.75
C VAL A 57 5.35 -6.28 -9.54
N ASP A 58 4.13 -6.67 -9.93
CA ASP A 58 3.89 -7.76 -10.90
C ASP A 58 4.16 -7.29 -12.35
N GLY A 59 5.37 -6.81 -12.57
CA GLY A 59 5.97 -6.53 -13.87
C GLY A 59 7.29 -7.26 -14.08
N SER A 60 7.66 -8.21 -13.22
CA SER A 60 8.87 -9.03 -13.37
C SER A 60 8.74 -10.40 -12.69
N SER A 61 7.79 -11.19 -13.17
CA SER A 61 7.99 -12.64 -13.26
C SER A 61 7.50 -13.10 -14.64
N HIS A 62 8.28 -12.73 -15.67
CA HIS A 62 8.33 -13.56 -16.87
C HIS A 62 9.62 -14.36 -16.82
N ASP A 63 9.46 -15.57 -16.29
CA ASP A 63 10.03 -16.86 -16.70
C ASP A 63 11.19 -16.87 -17.72
N GLY A 64 12.09 -17.83 -17.51
CA GLY A 64 13.36 -17.96 -18.19
C GLY A 64 13.32 -18.11 -19.71
N ARG A 65 14.37 -17.59 -20.36
CA ARG A 65 14.96 -18.17 -21.58
C ARG A 65 16.29 -17.47 -21.91
N ASN A 66 17.40 -18.16 -21.68
CA ASN A 66 18.29 -18.70 -22.73
C ASN A 66 19.62 -19.13 -22.14
#